data_AF-A0A1F6R9L9-F1
#
_entry.id   AF-A0A1F6R9L9-F1
#
_cell.length_a   1.000
_cell.length_b   1.000
_cell.length_c   1.000
_cell.angle_alpha   90.00
_cell.angle_beta   90.00
_cell.angle_gamma   90.00
#
_symmetry.space_group_name_H-M   'P 1'
#
loop_
_entity.id
_entity.type
_entity.pdbx_description
1 polymer ?
#
loop_
_entity_poly.entity_id
_entity_poly.type
_entity_poly.pdbx_seq_one_letter_code
_entity_poly.pdbx_strand_id
1 'polypeptide(L)'
;MDTSDNEITAVDIQNSYQTEIFGLGEVYEIMSIERLRKKLLKKYFAGKLFLSSNKKHSGRGMTLDDLKKYLYNKKIVASGFVDCPPWPSAPLGHQERENYPYPIVLLAKSIFFILILFEPLWRNPQRSHMTYCFSKKDENSPPSPKT
;
A
#
# COMPACT_ATOMS: atom_id res chain seq x y z
N MET A 1 -23.69 14.73 5.22
CA MET A 1 -22.24 14.63 4.95
C MET A 1 -21.78 13.36 5.64
N ASP A 2 -21.87 12.23 4.95
CA ASP A 2 -21.40 10.94 5.49
C ASP A 2 -19.91 10.80 5.20
N THR A 3 -19.08 11.28 6.12
CA THR A 3 -17.69 10.84 6.21
C THR A 3 -17.71 9.43 6.77
N SER A 4 -17.79 8.44 5.88
CA SER A 4 -17.54 7.05 6.24
C SER A 4 -16.07 6.92 6.65
N ASP A 5 -15.86 6.57 7.91
CA ASP A 5 -14.57 6.36 8.59
C ASP A 5 -13.71 5.21 8.02
N ASN A 6 -13.86 4.84 6.74
CA ASN A 6 -13.24 3.66 6.13
C ASN A 6 -12.12 3.92 5.12
N GLU A 7 -11.72 5.17 4.85
CA GLU A 7 -10.86 5.42 3.69
C GLU A 7 -9.35 5.46 3.95
N ILE A 8 -8.87 5.34 5.19
CA ILE A 8 -7.44 5.43 5.50
C ILE A 8 -6.96 4.29 6.40
N THR A 9 -6.07 3.46 5.87
CA THR A 9 -5.36 2.42 6.61
C THR A 9 -4.03 2.97 7.14
N ALA A 10 -3.81 2.92 8.45
CA ALA A 10 -2.54 3.31 9.07
C ALA A 10 -1.72 2.07 9.45
N VAL A 11 -0.51 1.97 8.91
CA VAL A 11 0.41 0.85 9.09
C VAL A 11 1.66 1.36 9.79
N ASP A 12 2.01 0.79 10.95
CA ASP A 12 3.35 1.02 11.51
C ASP A 12 4.37 0.33 10.60
N ILE A 13 5.42 1.05 10.17
CA ILE A 13 6.41 0.48 9.24
C ILE A 13 7.21 -0.68 9.83
N GLN A 14 7.19 -0.85 11.16
CA GLN A 14 7.77 -2.01 11.83
C GLN A 14 6.94 -3.27 11.63
N ASN A 15 5.63 -3.13 11.39
CA ASN A 15 4.71 -4.23 11.16
C ASN A 15 4.56 -4.50 9.66
N SER A 16 4.47 -5.77 9.28
CA SER A 16 4.17 -6.14 7.89
C SER A 16 2.75 -5.72 7.52
N TYR A 17 2.57 -5.23 6.31
CA TYR A 17 1.24 -4.97 5.76
C TYR A 17 0.51 -6.29 5.49
N GLN A 18 -0.76 -6.35 5.86
CA GLN A 18 -1.64 -7.49 5.66
C GLN A 18 -3.00 -7.01 5.16
N THR A 19 -3.55 -7.73 4.20
CA THR A 19 -4.93 -7.60 3.74
C THR A 19 -5.44 -8.99 3.37
N GLU A 20 -6.75 -9.16 3.34
CA GLU A 20 -7.37 -10.42 2.92
C GLU A 20 -7.11 -10.64 1.42
N ILE A 21 -6.72 -11.85 1.03
CA ILE A 21 -6.36 -12.17 -0.35
C ILE A 21 -7.56 -12.80 -1.04
N PHE A 22 -8.19 -12.04 -1.94
CA PHE A 22 -9.26 -12.52 -2.81
C PHE A 22 -8.74 -12.90 -4.20
N GLY A 23 -7.59 -12.35 -4.60
CA GLY A 23 -7.05 -12.53 -5.94
C GLY A 23 -5.60 -12.09 -6.09
N LEU A 24 -5.15 -12.06 -7.36
CA LEU A 24 -3.81 -11.60 -7.73
C LEU A 24 -3.61 -10.10 -7.51
N GLY A 25 -4.70 -9.32 -7.45
CA GLY A 25 -4.67 -7.90 -7.14
C GLY A 25 -4.11 -7.65 -5.74
N GLU A 26 -4.65 -8.31 -4.73
CA GLU A 26 -4.22 -8.13 -3.34
C GLU A 26 -2.81 -8.66 -3.10
N VAL A 27 -2.40 -9.72 -3.82
CA VAL A 27 -1.00 -10.20 -3.80
C VAL A 27 -0.06 -9.11 -4.31
N TYR A 28 -0.40 -8.46 -5.42
CA TYR A 28 0.40 -7.38 -5.98
C TYR A 28 0.42 -6.15 -5.06
N GLU A 29 -0.72 -5.80 -4.46
CA GLU A 29 -0.86 -4.72 -3.48
C GLU A 29 0.08 -4.94 -2.29
N ILE A 30 0.00 -6.13 -1.66
CA ILE A 30 0.86 -6.51 -0.54
C ILE A 30 2.33 -6.35 -0.91
N MET A 31 2.75 -6.90 -2.06
CA MET A 31 4.16 -6.83 -2.47
C MET A 31 4.62 -5.40 -2.76
N SER A 32 3.76 -4.58 -3.38
CA SER A 32 4.04 -3.16 -3.69
C SER A 32 4.20 -2.32 -2.42
N ILE A 33 3.28 -2.50 -1.47
CA ILE A 33 3.32 -1.81 -0.17
C ILE A 33 4.50 -2.30 0.67
N GLU A 34 4.78 -3.60 0.71
CA GLU A 34 5.92 -4.14 1.46
C GLU A 34 7.26 -3.64 0.92
N ARG A 35 7.38 -3.47 -0.40
CA ARG A 35 8.56 -2.84 -1.00
C ARG A 35 8.72 -1.40 -0.51
N LEU A 36 7.64 -0.62 -0.53
CA LEU A 36 7.63 0.76 -0.03
C LEU A 36 7.98 0.80 1.46
N ARG A 37 7.34 -0.04 2.27
CA ARG A 37 7.56 -0.16 3.71
C ARG A 37 9.03 -0.46 4.01
N LYS A 38 9.63 -1.47 3.37
CA LYS A 38 11.05 -1.82 3.56
C LYS A 38 11.98 -0.68 3.17
N LYS A 39 11.68 0.05 2.09
CA LYS A 39 12.43 1.24 1.67
C LYS A 39 12.35 2.36 2.72
N LEU A 40 11.16 2.61 3.27
CA LEU A 40 10.95 3.62 4.32
C LEU A 40 11.59 3.19 5.64
N LEU A 41 11.47 1.93 6.03
CA LEU A 41 12.08 1.34 7.22
C LEU A 41 13.61 1.48 7.18
N LYS A 42 14.24 1.17 6.03
CA LYS A 42 15.68 1.35 5.84
C LYS A 42 16.13 2.81 5.99
N LYS A 43 15.28 3.78 5.62
CA LYS A 43 15.62 5.21 5.63
C LYS A 43 15.31 5.92 6.95
N TYR A 44 14.23 5.53 7.63
CA TYR A 44 13.68 6.29 8.77
C TYR A 44 13.56 5.47 10.06
N PHE A 45 13.74 4.14 10.01
CA PHE A 45 13.65 3.19 11.13
C PHE A 45 12.28 3.06 11.82
N ALA A 46 11.55 4.16 12.01
CA ALA A 46 10.22 4.18 12.61
C ALA A 46 9.31 5.25 11.99
N GLY A 47 8.00 5.01 12.01
CA GLY A 47 6.98 5.92 11.51
C GLY A 47 5.69 5.21 11.12
N LYS A 48 4.69 5.99 10.68
CA LYS A 48 3.40 5.48 10.22
C LYS A 48 3.20 5.75 8.75
N LEU A 49 2.87 4.69 8.02
CA LEU A 49 2.45 4.73 6.62
C LEU A 49 0.93 4.78 6.56
N PHE A 50 0.39 5.87 6.03
CA PHE A 50 -1.03 6.06 5.80
C PHE A 50 -1.33 5.75 4.34
N LEU A 51 -2.28 4.85 4.11
CA LEU A 51 -2.70 4.36 2.80
C LEU A 51 -4.17 4.70 2.59
N SER A 52 -4.55 5.08 1.39
CA SER A 52 -5.94 5.29 1.00
C SER A 52 -6.15 4.85 -0.44
N SER A 53 -7.34 4.33 -0.75
CA SER A 53 -7.76 4.12 -2.13
C SER A 53 -7.63 5.42 -2.92
N ASN A 54 -7.19 5.33 -4.16
CA ASN A 54 -6.96 6.50 -4.99
C ASN A 54 -8.25 6.93 -5.69
N LYS A 55 -8.78 8.08 -5.27
CA LYS A 55 -9.99 8.67 -5.83
C LYS A 55 -9.93 8.85 -7.35
N LYS A 56 -8.75 9.14 -7.90
CA LYS A 56 -8.56 9.34 -9.35
C LYS A 56 -8.65 8.05 -10.15
N HIS A 57 -8.48 6.88 -9.51
CA HIS A 57 -8.52 5.58 -10.16
C HIS A 57 -9.89 4.91 -10.04
N SER A 58 -10.40 4.77 -8.81
CA SER A 58 -11.63 4.01 -8.53
C SER A 58 -12.87 4.87 -8.25
N GLY A 59 -12.70 6.21 -8.20
CA GLY A 59 -13.73 7.13 -7.74
C GLY A 59 -13.97 7.11 -6.21
N ARG A 60 -13.26 6.25 -5.47
CA ARG A 60 -13.36 6.08 -4.00
C ARG A 60 -12.04 6.43 -3.32
N GLY A 61 -12.08 6.79 -2.03
CA GLY A 61 -10.89 7.15 -1.27
C GLY A 61 -10.47 8.60 -1.46
N MET A 62 -9.19 8.86 -1.19
CA MET A 62 -8.62 10.20 -1.20
C MET A 62 -7.71 10.44 -2.41
N THR A 63 -7.65 11.69 -2.87
CA THR A 63 -6.52 12.13 -3.69
C THR A 63 -5.29 12.32 -2.80
N LEU A 64 -4.10 12.41 -3.40
CA LEU A 64 -2.87 12.67 -2.66
C LEU A 64 -2.94 13.97 -1.84
N ASP A 65 -3.56 15.01 -2.40
CA ASP A 65 -3.68 16.31 -1.75
C ASP A 65 -4.70 16.29 -0.62
N ASP A 66 -5.81 15.56 -0.79
CA ASP A 66 -6.80 15.33 0.26
C ASP A 66 -6.18 14.57 1.43
N LEU A 67 -5.40 13.53 1.15
CA LEU A 67 -4.72 12.74 2.18
C LEU A 67 -3.70 13.59 2.97
N LYS A 68 -2.95 14.46 2.29
CA LYS A 68 -2.04 15.41 2.96
C LYS A 68 -2.81 16.40 3.83
N LYS A 69 -3.92 16.94 3.33
CA LYS A 69 -4.77 17.87 4.07
C LYS A 69 -5.41 17.21 5.29
N TYR A 70 -5.85 15.95 5.16
CA TYR A 70 -6.35 15.17 6.28
C TYR A 70 -5.29 14.98 7.37
N LEU A 71 -4.04 14.77 6.97
CA LEU A 71 -2.89 14.57 7.87
C LEU A 71 -2.14 15.88 8.19
N TYR A 72 -2.79 17.05 8.10
CA TYR A 72 -2.13 18.36 8.26
C TYR A 72 -1.34 18.52 9.57
N ASN A 73 -1.75 17.84 10.65
CA ASN A 73 -1.08 17.85 11.95
C ASN A 73 0.13 16.89 12.04
N LYS A 74 0.44 16.13 10.98
CA LYS A 74 1.53 15.15 10.97
C LYS A 74 2.69 15.64 10.12
N LYS A 75 3.90 15.31 10.55
CA LYS A 75 5.13 15.59 9.80
C LYS A 75 5.31 14.58 8.66
N ILE A 76 4.69 14.88 7.53
CA ILE A 76 4.80 14.06 6.31
C ILE A 76 6.18 14.26 5.69
N VAL A 77 6.93 13.16 5.54
CA VAL A 77 8.30 13.19 4.96
C VAL A 77 8.39 12.48 3.61
N ALA A 78 7.37 11.69 3.24
CA ALA A 78 7.23 11.11 1.91
C ALA A 78 5.75 10.94 1.57
N SER A 79 5.40 11.09 0.31
CA SER A 79 4.03 10.89 -0.19
C SER A 79 4.08 10.49 -1.65
N GLY A 80 3.11 9.71 -2.12
CA GLY A 80 2.99 9.37 -3.54
C GLY A 80 1.92 8.35 -3.80
N PHE A 81 2.10 7.61 -4.90
CA PHE A 81 1.22 6.52 -5.29
C PHE A 81 1.90 5.17 -5.08
N VAL A 82 1.10 4.15 -4.82
CA VAL A 82 1.52 2.76 -4.67
C VAL A 82 0.46 1.86 -5.29
N ASP A 83 0.82 0.60 -5.53
CA ASP A 83 -0.07 -0.41 -6.09
C ASP A 83 -0.56 -0.04 -7.49
N CYS A 84 0.31 -0.15 -8.49
CA CYS A 84 -0.02 0.06 -9.89
C CYS A 84 0.16 -1.26 -10.67
N PRO A 85 -0.77 -2.22 -10.56
CA PRO A 85 -0.69 -3.47 -11.28
C PRO A 85 -0.80 -3.22 -12.80
N PRO A 86 -0.15 -4.04 -13.64
CA PRO A 86 -0.24 -3.92 -15.09
C PRO A 86 -1.54 -4.50 -15.67
N TRP A 87 -2.34 -5.21 -14.86
CA TRP A 87 -3.67 -5.74 -15.23
C TRP A 87 -4.77 -5.00 -14.46
N PRO A 88 -5.99 -4.90 -15.02
CA PRO A 88 -7.15 -4.39 -14.30
C PRO A 88 -7.56 -5.35 -13.17
N SER A 89 -8.12 -4.79 -12.09
CA SER A 89 -8.75 -5.60 -11.05
C SER A 89 -9.97 -6.33 -11.60
N ALA A 90 -9.92 -7.66 -11.60
CA ALA A 90 -11.08 -8.49 -11.87
C ALA A 90 -11.60 -9.04 -10.53
N PRO A 91 -12.88 -8.85 -10.16
CA PRO A 91 -13.45 -9.54 -9.03
C PRO A 91 -13.44 -11.04 -9.36
N LEU A 92 -12.55 -11.79 -8.72
CA LEU A 92 -12.61 -13.24 -8.79
C LEU A 92 -13.85 -13.67 -8.02
N GLY A 93 -14.76 -14.36 -8.70
CA GLY A 93 -15.75 -15.18 -8.00
C GLY A 93 -15.01 -16.12 -7.05
N HIS A 94 -15.64 -16.50 -5.94
CA HIS A 94 -15.07 -17.39 -4.93
C HIS A 94 -14.44 -18.61 -5.61
N GLN A 95 -13.11 -18.64 -5.73
CA GLN A 95 -12.39 -19.76 -6.31
C GLN A 95 -11.81 -20.59 -5.17
N GLU A 96 -12.11 -21.88 -5.19
CA GLU A 96 -11.50 -22.85 -4.29
C GLU A 96 -9.98 -22.81 -4.47
N ARG A 97 -9.25 -22.87 -3.37
CA ARG A 97 -7.78 -22.85 -3.39
C ARG A 97 -7.26 -24.13 -4.02
N GLU A 98 -6.86 -24.07 -5.28
CA GLU A 98 -6.09 -25.15 -5.89
C GLU A 98 -4.65 -25.14 -5.35
N ASN A 99 -4.13 -26.33 -4.99
CA ASN A 99 -2.74 -26.49 -4.61
C ASN A 99 -1.85 -26.46 -5.86
N TYR A 100 -1.29 -25.28 -6.16
CA TYR A 100 -0.37 -25.12 -7.28
C TYR A 100 0.99 -25.80 -7.01
N PRO A 101 1.58 -26.47 -8.01
CA PRO A 101 2.95 -26.98 -7.95
C PRO A 101 3.98 -25.92 -7.54
N TYR A 102 4.94 -26.28 -6.68
CA TYR A 102 5.98 -25.36 -6.18
C TYR A 102 6.74 -24.57 -7.28
N PRO A 103 7.13 -25.17 -8.43
CA PRO A 103 7.81 -24.43 -9.49
C PRO A 103 6.97 -23.29 -10.09
N ILE A 104 5.66 -23.48 -10.20
CA ILE A 104 4.72 -22.48 -10.71
C ILE A 104 4.64 -21.31 -9.73
N VAL A 105 4.59 -21.61 -8.42
CA VAL A 105 4.61 -20.59 -7.37
C VAL A 105 5.93 -19.80 -7.41
N LEU A 106 7.06 -20.47 -7.61
CA LEU A 106 8.37 -19.82 -7.70
C LEU A 106 8.45 -18.90 -8.92
N LEU A 107 8.01 -19.38 -10.09
CA LEU A 107 7.97 -18.61 -11.33
C LEU A 107 7.08 -17.37 -11.18
N ALA A 108 5.89 -17.53 -10.62
CA ALA A 108 4.97 -16.43 -10.36
C ALA A 108 5.64 -15.36 -9.47
N LYS A 109 6.28 -15.76 -8.36
CA LYS A 109 7.01 -14.84 -7.48
C LYS A 109 8.08 -14.04 -8.22
N SER A 110 8.86 -14.69 -9.10
CA SER A 110 9.88 -14.03 -9.91
C SER A 110 9.28 -13.01 -10.88
N ILE A 111 8.19 -13.36 -11.57
CA ILE A 111 7.49 -12.44 -12.49
C ILE A 111 6.96 -11.24 -11.72
N PHE A 112 6.27 -11.46 -10.60
CA PHE A 112 5.76 -10.38 -9.74
C PHE A 112 6.89 -9.45 -9.27
N PHE A 113 8.02 -9.99 -8.86
CA PHE A 113 9.17 -9.20 -8.42
C PHE A 113 9.69 -8.28 -9.54
N ILE A 114 9.82 -8.82 -10.75
CA ILE A 114 10.27 -8.06 -11.94
C ILE A 114 9.27 -6.93 -12.24
N LEU A 115 7.97 -7.24 -12.29
CA LEU A 115 6.93 -6.25 -12.56
C LEU A 115 6.96 -5.11 -11.55
N ILE A 116 7.10 -5.44 -10.26
CA ILE A 116 7.16 -4.44 -9.20
C ILE A 116 8.43 -3.59 -9.35
N LEU A 117 9.58 -4.17 -9.71
CA LEU A 117 10.81 -3.42 -9.91
C LEU A 117 10.64 -2.32 -10.97
N PHE A 118 9.95 -2.63 -12.07
CA PHE A 118 9.66 -1.69 -13.15
C PHE A 118 8.42 -0.80 -12.92
N GLU A 119 7.62 -1.07 -11.88
CA GLU A 119 6.43 -0.30 -11.50
C GLU A 119 6.61 1.24 -11.54
N PRO A 120 7.74 1.82 -11.08
CA PRO A 120 7.92 3.27 -11.12
C PRO A 120 7.88 3.88 -12.53
N LEU A 121 8.16 3.10 -13.58
CA LEU A 121 8.19 3.60 -14.97
C LEU A 121 6.80 3.88 -15.56
N TRP A 122 5.76 3.25 -15.04
CA TRP A 122 4.38 3.39 -15.54
C TRP A 122 3.39 3.86 -14.47
N ARG A 123 3.89 4.27 -13.31
CA ARG A 123 3.08 4.78 -12.20
C ARG A 123 2.46 6.14 -12.58
N ASN A 124 1.14 6.19 -12.60
CA ASN A 124 0.35 7.40 -12.87
C ASN A 124 -0.82 7.48 -11.87
N PRO A 125 -1.24 8.70 -11.44
CA PRO A 125 -2.50 8.92 -10.71
C PRO A 125 -3.75 8.20 -11.23
N GLN A 126 -3.86 7.87 -12.52
CA GLN A 126 -5.02 7.18 -13.12
C GLN A 126 -4.93 5.66 -13.02
N ARG A 127 -3.72 5.12 -12.83
CA ARG A 127 -3.45 3.66 -12.81
C ARG A 127 -3.16 3.11 -11.42
N SER A 128 -2.66 3.95 -10.53
CA SER A 128 -2.31 3.51 -9.17
C SER A 128 -3.59 3.38 -8.34
N HIS A 129 -3.79 2.23 -7.72
CA HIS A 129 -4.96 1.94 -6.91
C HIS A 129 -4.91 2.66 -5.56
N MET A 130 -3.72 2.98 -5.06
CA MET A 130 -3.55 3.60 -3.75
C MET A 130 -2.70 4.88 -3.77
N THR A 131 -3.05 5.78 -2.86
CA THR A 131 -2.23 6.91 -2.44
C THR A 131 -1.62 6.63 -1.07
N TYR A 132 -0.44 7.18 -0.82
CA TYR A 132 0.21 7.05 0.48
C TYR A 132 0.81 8.36 0.97
N CYS A 133 0.82 8.50 2.28
CA CYS A 133 1.58 9.50 3.03
C CYS A 133 2.34 8.81 4.15
N PHE A 134 3.61 9.14 4.35
CA PHE A 134 4.43 8.60 5.42
C PHE A 134 4.81 9.71 6.40
N SER A 135 4.48 9.50 7.67
CA SER A 135 4.88 10.35 8.78
C SER A 135 6.01 9.68 9.54
N LYS A 136 7.15 10.38 9.68
CA LYS A 136 8.22 9.94 10.59
C LYS A 136 7.68 10.00 12.02
N LYS A 137 8.09 9.06 12.89
CA LYS A 137 7.88 9.20 14.34
C LYS A 137 8.86 10.27 14.84
N ASP A 138 8.38 11.31 15.50
CA ASP A 138 9.26 12.32 16.08
C ASP A 138 10.14 11.65 17.15
N GLU A 139 11.46 11.86 17.06
CA GLU A 139 12.44 11.31 18.01
C GLU A 139 12.19 11.76 19.46
N ASN A 140 11.38 12.81 19.67
CA ASN A 140 10.98 13.34 20.98
C ASN A 140 9.59 12.87 21.46
N SER A 141 8.92 11.97 20.74
CA SER A 141 7.63 11.42 21.21
C SER A 141 7.89 10.41 22.34
N PRO A 142 7.25 10.56 23.53
CA PRO A 142 7.44 9.62 24.62
C PRO A 142 7.10 8.19 24.17
N PRO A 143 7.80 7.18 24.71
CA PRO A 143 7.52 5.79 24.37
C PRO A 143 6.05 5.49 24.68
N SER A 144 5.35 4.91 23.70
CA SER A 144 3.98 4.44 23.89
C SER A 144 3.98 3.41 25.03
N PRO A 145 3.00 3.46 25.96
CA PRO A 145 2.96 2.54 27.08
C PRO A 145 2.91 1.11 26.54
N LYS A 146 3.80 0.26 27.06
CA LYS A 146 3.76 -1.18 26.80
C LYS A 146 2.49 -1.72 27.47
N THR A 147 1.56 -2.22 26.67
CA THR A 147 0.50 -3.14 27.13
C THR A 147 1.09 -4.46 27.56
#